data_AF-R9L0A4-F1
#
_entry.id   AF-R9L0A4-F1
#
_cell.length_a   1.000
_cell.length_b   1.000
_cell.length_c   1.000
_cell.angle_alpha   90.00
_cell.angle_beta   90.00
_cell.angle_gamma   90.00
#
_symmetry.space_group_name_H-M   'P 1'
#
loop_
_entity.id
_entity.type
_entity.pdbx_description
1 polymer ?
#
loop_
_entity_poly.entity_id
_entity_poly.type
_entity_poly.pdbx_seq_one_letter_code
_entity_poly.pdbx_strand_id
1 'polypeptide(L)'
;MNISTGILAGGKNTRMGKNKALLTINEQRFIDKIAGELGSFSEVLISAAEKGVYEDTGLCVVYDEHKDIGPLEGIYQILGAAQQEYVFICAADMPFITKELVTYMQEFICSDYDCYVLTDEEHIHPLCGIYSKRMIESVRACIESGNYRLMKLLNSVRTKYIKLEYTAFDKKVVKNINTKAEYQELMQPVVFCVSGVKDSGKTGLIIKLINEFIVEGYVVSVIKHDGHDYVMDYEGTDTFRFRSAGAEVSAIFSPTQFSINGQGEIALEELIALVKKSCKSDIILIEGMKHASYPKIEVVRAAVSERSVCSPNHLICIAADCLSQSEVQCPVYDIDDIAGIFLCVKRYFGL
;
A
#
# COMPACT_ATOMS: atom_id res chain seq x y z
N MET A 1 22.84 -9.48 13.03
CA MET A 1 23.79 -9.78 11.93
C MET A 1 23.68 -8.66 10.92
N ASN A 2 24.79 -8.15 10.37
CA ASN A 2 24.73 -7.11 9.34
C ASN A 2 24.60 -7.77 7.96
N ILE A 3 23.73 -7.21 7.11
CA ILE A 3 23.56 -7.64 5.72
C ILE A 3 23.58 -6.43 4.80
N SER A 4 24.04 -6.64 3.57
CA SER A 4 23.81 -5.66 2.50
C SER A 4 22.40 -5.86 1.96
N THR A 5 21.90 -4.86 1.26
CA THR A 5 20.63 -4.94 0.54
C THR A 5 20.84 -4.47 -0.90
N GLY A 6 20.03 -5.00 -1.81
CA GLY A 6 20.20 -4.82 -3.24
C GLY A 6 18.86 -4.68 -3.96
N ILE A 7 18.71 -3.60 -4.72
CA ILE A 7 17.51 -3.31 -5.51
C ILE A 7 17.82 -3.52 -6.99
N LEU A 8 17.11 -4.45 -7.63
CA LEU A 8 17.22 -4.72 -9.06
C LEU A 8 16.36 -3.73 -9.84
N ALA A 9 17.00 -2.78 -10.51
CA ALA A 9 16.36 -1.75 -11.33
C ALA A 9 16.65 -1.89 -12.84
N GLY A 10 17.24 -3.04 -13.25
CA GLY A 10 17.50 -3.42 -14.64
C GLY A 10 16.38 -4.30 -15.23
N GLY A 11 15.85 -3.93 -16.40
CA GLY A 11 14.84 -4.73 -17.12
C GLY A 11 14.30 -4.10 -18.40
N LYS A 12 13.82 -4.93 -19.34
CA LYS A 12 13.22 -4.47 -20.61
C LYS A 12 11.86 -3.80 -20.36
N ASN A 13 11.82 -2.49 -20.60
CA ASN A 13 10.67 -1.58 -20.47
C ASN A 13 9.60 -1.73 -21.58
N THR A 14 9.14 -2.94 -21.90
CA THR A 14 8.32 -3.14 -23.12
C THR A 14 6.80 -3.14 -22.91
N ARG A 15 6.28 -3.18 -21.69
CA ARG A 15 4.81 -3.27 -21.46
C ARG A 15 4.12 -1.98 -21.00
N MET A 16 4.84 -0.98 -20.48
CA MET A 16 4.25 0.26 -19.93
C MET A 16 4.77 1.58 -20.52
N GLY A 17 5.72 1.54 -21.48
CA GLY A 17 6.22 2.74 -22.17
C GLY A 17 7.04 3.73 -21.33
N LYS A 18 7.15 3.53 -20.01
CA LYS A 18 8.03 4.23 -19.06
C LYS A 18 8.85 3.22 -18.26
N ASN A 19 10.00 3.66 -17.73
CA ASN A 19 10.80 2.86 -16.81
C ASN A 19 9.97 2.53 -15.56
N LYS A 20 9.69 1.24 -15.31
CA LYS A 20 8.84 0.79 -14.20
C LYS A 20 9.38 1.21 -12.83
N ALA A 21 10.71 1.26 -12.68
CA ALA A 21 11.36 1.71 -11.44
C ALA A 21 11.14 3.21 -11.16
N LEU A 22 10.76 3.98 -12.17
CA LEU A 22 10.40 5.41 -12.06
C LEU A 22 8.89 5.63 -11.90
N LEU A 23 8.09 4.56 -11.77
CA LEU A 23 6.70 4.69 -11.37
C LEU A 23 6.64 5.26 -9.94
N THR A 24 5.59 6.04 -9.68
CA THR A 24 5.42 6.73 -8.41
C THR A 24 4.21 6.21 -7.67
N ILE A 25 4.28 6.11 -6.35
CA ILE A 25 3.11 6.00 -5.46
C ILE A 25 3.13 7.23 -4.57
N ASN A 26 2.01 7.93 -4.47
CA ASN A 26 1.91 9.18 -3.71
C ASN A 26 3.05 10.18 -4.06
N GLU A 27 3.37 10.31 -5.35
CA GLU A 27 4.41 11.19 -5.89
C GLU A 27 5.87 10.79 -5.60
N GLN A 28 6.11 9.70 -4.87
CA GLN A 28 7.45 9.15 -4.61
C GLN A 28 7.76 7.96 -5.52
N ARG A 29 8.98 7.87 -6.10
CA ARG A 29 9.38 6.73 -6.95
C ARG A 29 9.41 5.44 -6.12
N PHE A 30 9.00 4.32 -6.69
CA PHE A 30 9.05 3.02 -6.01
C PHE A 30 10.45 2.72 -5.47
N ILE A 31 11.48 3.01 -6.27
CA ILE A 31 12.87 2.82 -5.86
C ILE A 31 13.27 3.68 -4.67
N ASP A 32 12.81 4.93 -4.57
CA ASP A 32 13.11 5.81 -3.44
C ASP A 32 12.43 5.31 -2.16
N LYS A 33 11.20 4.79 -2.29
CA LYS A 33 10.47 4.20 -1.16
C LYS A 33 11.20 2.98 -0.62
N ILE A 34 11.57 2.04 -1.50
CA ILE A 34 12.33 0.84 -1.13
C ILE A 34 13.68 1.24 -0.54
N ALA A 35 14.40 2.19 -1.14
CA ALA A 35 15.66 2.70 -0.63
C ALA A 35 15.52 3.31 0.78
N GLY A 36 14.42 4.04 1.05
CA GLY A 36 14.12 4.58 2.38
C GLY A 36 13.93 3.49 3.43
N GLU A 37 13.14 2.46 3.11
CA GLU A 37 12.92 1.28 3.97
C GLU A 37 14.22 0.52 4.26
N LEU A 38 15.06 0.37 3.23
CA LEU A 38 16.32 -0.37 3.34
C LEU A 38 17.50 0.48 3.86
N GLY A 39 17.33 1.79 4.00
CA GLY A 39 18.40 2.73 4.35
C GLY A 39 19.03 2.50 5.74
N SER A 40 18.37 1.72 6.60
CA SER A 40 18.90 1.37 7.94
C SER A 40 19.78 0.13 7.97
N PHE A 41 19.89 -0.62 6.85
CA PHE A 41 20.83 -1.72 6.73
C PHE A 41 22.24 -1.19 6.43
N SER A 42 23.26 -2.05 6.59
CA SER A 42 24.67 -1.59 6.50
C SER A 42 25.06 -1.05 5.13
N GLU A 43 24.36 -1.46 4.08
CA GLU A 43 24.63 -1.07 2.71
C GLU A 43 23.37 -1.25 1.85
N VAL A 44 23.09 -0.30 0.97
CA VAL A 44 22.03 -0.38 -0.04
C VAL A 44 22.64 -0.16 -1.42
N LEU A 45 22.49 -1.16 -2.29
CA LEU A 45 23.00 -1.17 -3.66
C LEU A 45 21.84 -1.13 -4.65
N ILE A 46 22.05 -0.51 -5.81
CA ILE A 46 21.10 -0.55 -6.93
C ILE A 46 21.81 -1.19 -8.13
N SER A 47 21.22 -2.23 -8.73
CA SER A 47 21.68 -2.72 -10.04
C SER A 47 20.90 -2.05 -11.16
N ALA A 48 21.60 -1.47 -12.13
CA ALA A 48 21.01 -0.72 -13.23
C ALA A 48 21.58 -1.14 -14.59
N ALA A 49 20.72 -1.10 -15.61
CA ALA A 49 21.14 -1.41 -16.98
C ALA A 49 21.99 -0.29 -17.62
N GLU A 50 21.81 0.96 -17.19
CA GLU A 50 22.44 2.15 -17.78
C GLU A 50 22.82 3.17 -16.70
N LYS A 51 23.86 3.97 -16.98
CA LYS A 51 24.31 5.09 -16.14
C LYS A 51 23.38 6.30 -16.29
N GLY A 52 23.24 7.10 -15.24
CA GLY A 52 22.56 8.39 -15.19
C GLY A 52 21.09 8.34 -14.74
N VAL A 53 20.58 7.18 -14.34
CA VAL A 53 19.14 6.98 -14.02
C VAL A 53 18.86 7.03 -12.52
N TYR A 54 19.78 6.54 -11.69
CA TYR A 54 19.53 6.30 -10.26
C TYR A 54 20.58 6.94 -9.35
N GLU A 55 21.56 7.66 -9.91
CA GLU A 55 22.61 8.35 -9.15
C GLU A 55 22.04 9.48 -8.27
N ASP A 56 20.87 10.01 -8.62
CA ASP A 56 20.15 10.99 -7.81
C ASP A 56 19.64 10.44 -6.48
N THR A 57 19.60 9.11 -6.30
CA THR A 57 19.29 8.46 -5.02
C THR A 57 20.40 8.61 -3.98
N GLY A 58 21.62 8.96 -4.41
CA GLY A 58 22.81 9.00 -3.54
C GLY A 58 23.33 7.62 -3.11
N LEU A 59 22.74 6.53 -3.61
CA LEU A 59 23.15 5.15 -3.34
C LEU A 59 24.23 4.66 -4.30
N CYS A 60 24.92 3.58 -3.92
CA CYS A 60 25.89 2.94 -4.80
C CYS A 60 25.16 2.18 -5.92
N VAL A 61 25.40 2.59 -7.17
CA VAL A 61 24.82 1.97 -8.36
C VAL A 61 25.88 1.08 -9.04
N VAL A 62 25.54 -0.20 -9.20
CA VAL A 62 26.30 -1.18 -10.00
C VAL A 62 25.63 -1.36 -11.35
N TYR A 63 26.41 -1.68 -12.38
CA TYR A 63 25.93 -1.68 -13.76
C TYR A 63 26.04 -3.07 -14.37
N ASP A 64 24.99 -3.43 -15.11
CA ASP A 64 24.94 -4.68 -15.87
C ASP A 64 26.05 -4.69 -16.95
N GLU A 65 26.87 -5.75 -16.97
CA GLU A 65 27.88 -6.02 -18.00
C GLU A 65 27.29 -6.88 -19.13
N HIS A 66 26.34 -7.76 -18.79
CA HIS A 66 25.66 -8.63 -19.74
C HIS A 66 24.23 -8.16 -20.02
N LYS A 67 23.91 -7.94 -21.29
CA LYS A 67 22.55 -7.59 -21.71
C LYS A 67 21.67 -8.83 -21.83
N ASP A 68 20.37 -8.66 -21.59
CA ASP A 68 19.32 -9.63 -21.89
C ASP A 68 19.34 -10.95 -21.09
N ILE A 69 20.05 -10.99 -19.97
CA ILE A 69 20.08 -12.18 -19.09
C ILE A 69 19.18 -12.04 -17.84
N GLY A 70 18.34 -11.00 -17.82
CA GLY A 70 17.32 -10.81 -16.80
C GLY A 70 17.89 -10.51 -15.39
N PRO A 71 17.14 -10.81 -14.32
CA PRO A 71 17.52 -10.45 -12.95
C PRO A 71 18.81 -11.12 -12.46
N LEU A 72 19.25 -12.19 -13.13
CA LEU A 72 20.46 -12.93 -12.76
C LEU A 72 21.72 -12.04 -12.88
N GLU A 73 21.76 -11.14 -13.87
CA GLU A 73 22.87 -10.17 -13.98
C GLU A 73 22.93 -9.27 -12.76
N GLY A 74 21.79 -8.67 -12.40
CA GLY A 74 21.81 -7.72 -11.29
C GLY A 74 22.11 -8.40 -9.95
N ILE A 75 21.69 -9.66 -9.77
CA ILE A 75 22.14 -10.48 -8.63
C ILE A 75 23.66 -10.66 -8.67
N TYR A 76 24.25 -10.98 -9.83
CA TYR A 76 25.69 -11.15 -9.98
C TYR A 76 26.46 -9.86 -9.63
N GLN A 77 26.02 -8.72 -10.17
CA GLN A 77 26.66 -7.42 -9.93
C GLN A 77 26.56 -6.99 -8.46
N ILE A 78 25.38 -7.15 -7.85
CA ILE A 78 25.16 -6.84 -6.43
C ILE A 78 25.99 -7.76 -5.53
N LEU A 79 25.99 -9.07 -5.77
CA LEU A 79 26.81 -10.01 -4.99
C LEU A 79 28.31 -9.74 -5.17
N GLY A 80 28.75 -9.26 -6.33
CA GLY A 80 30.14 -8.85 -6.55
C GLY A 80 30.53 -7.65 -5.70
N ALA A 81 29.67 -6.63 -5.65
CA ALA A 81 29.95 -5.36 -4.98
C ALA A 81 29.69 -5.36 -3.46
N ALA A 82 28.75 -6.18 -2.98
CA ALA A 82 28.30 -6.17 -1.59
C ALA A 82 29.43 -6.41 -0.59
N GLN A 83 29.44 -5.69 0.53
CA GLN A 83 30.47 -5.84 1.56
C GLN A 83 30.16 -6.94 2.57
N GLN A 84 28.88 -7.26 2.80
CA GLN A 84 28.47 -8.27 3.76
C GLN A 84 28.32 -9.65 3.13
N GLU A 85 28.47 -10.71 3.94
CA GLU A 85 28.37 -12.10 3.45
C GLU A 85 26.98 -12.44 2.89
N TYR A 86 25.93 -11.80 3.39
CA TYR A 86 24.56 -12.01 2.94
C TYR A 86 23.98 -10.71 2.41
N VAL A 87 23.21 -10.83 1.33
CA VAL A 87 22.57 -9.72 0.65
C VAL A 87 21.08 -10.01 0.47
N PHE A 88 20.22 -9.15 1.03
CA PHE A 88 18.81 -9.17 0.66
C PHE A 88 18.64 -8.56 -0.74
N ILE A 89 17.92 -9.23 -1.63
CA ILE A 89 17.68 -8.79 -3.00
C ILE A 89 16.18 -8.64 -3.23
N CYS A 90 15.78 -7.48 -3.74
CA CYS A 90 14.44 -7.24 -4.26
C CYS A 90 14.39 -6.53 -5.60
N ALA A 91 13.27 -6.63 -6.30
CA ALA A 91 13.05 -5.89 -7.53
C ALA A 91 12.48 -4.49 -7.27
N ALA A 92 12.81 -3.52 -8.14
CA ALA A 92 12.32 -2.14 -8.03
C ALA A 92 10.79 -2.00 -8.24
N ASP A 93 10.13 -3.03 -8.76
CA ASP A 93 8.67 -3.10 -8.94
C ASP A 93 7.93 -3.75 -7.74
N MET A 94 8.62 -3.90 -6.59
CA MET A 94 8.07 -4.40 -5.33
C MET A 94 7.95 -3.28 -4.27
N PRO A 95 7.01 -2.32 -4.42
CA PRO A 95 6.94 -1.10 -3.59
C PRO A 95 6.48 -1.31 -2.13
N PHE A 96 6.28 -2.57 -1.71
CA PHE A 96 5.79 -2.95 -0.39
C PHE A 96 6.83 -3.70 0.45
N ILE A 97 8.07 -3.80 -0.02
CA ILE A 97 9.18 -4.25 0.81
C ILE A 97 9.37 -3.28 1.96
N THR A 98 9.44 -3.80 3.18
CA THR A 98 9.68 -3.01 4.39
C THR A 98 10.90 -3.51 5.14
N LYS A 99 11.45 -2.66 6.01
CA LYS A 99 12.53 -3.03 6.92
C LYS A 99 12.19 -4.25 7.79
N GLU A 100 10.96 -4.31 8.30
CA GLU A 100 10.50 -5.37 9.22
C GLU A 100 10.53 -6.73 8.54
N LEU A 101 10.13 -6.79 7.26
CA LEU A 101 10.18 -8.03 6.48
C LEU A 101 11.61 -8.54 6.36
N VAL A 102 12.54 -7.66 5.96
CA VAL A 102 13.94 -8.03 5.79
C VAL A 102 14.55 -8.44 7.13
N THR A 103 14.24 -7.72 8.21
CA THR A 103 14.68 -8.03 9.57
C THR A 103 14.19 -9.41 10.02
N TYR A 104 12.93 -9.74 9.75
CA TYR A 104 12.37 -11.07 10.02
C TYR A 104 13.08 -12.17 9.22
N MET A 105 13.33 -11.95 7.92
CA MET A 105 14.03 -12.93 7.10
C MET A 105 15.47 -13.19 7.58
N GLN A 106 16.13 -12.19 8.17
CA GLN A 106 17.47 -12.36 8.73
C GLN A 106 17.52 -13.36 9.89
N GLU A 107 16.42 -13.54 10.64
CA GLU A 107 16.35 -14.49 11.76
C GLU A 107 16.53 -15.95 11.31
N PHE A 108 16.32 -16.24 10.02
CA PHE A 108 16.51 -17.57 9.45
C PHE A 108 17.95 -17.85 9.01
N ILE A 109 18.82 -16.83 8.96
CA ILE A 109 20.18 -16.99 8.45
C ILE A 109 20.97 -17.93 9.37
N CYS A 110 21.57 -18.95 8.76
CA CYS A 110 22.44 -19.93 9.39
C CYS A 110 23.44 -20.47 8.35
N SER A 111 24.38 -21.31 8.77
CA SER A 111 25.40 -21.88 7.87
C SER A 111 24.90 -23.00 6.95
N ASP A 112 23.65 -23.45 7.11
CA ASP A 112 23.11 -24.63 6.45
C ASP A 112 22.56 -24.35 5.05
N TYR A 113 22.29 -23.08 4.74
CA TYR A 113 21.70 -22.67 3.47
C TYR A 113 22.51 -21.55 2.81
N ASP A 114 22.46 -21.54 1.49
CA ASP A 114 23.13 -20.55 0.65
C ASP A 114 22.16 -19.42 0.26
N CYS A 115 20.86 -19.72 0.25
CA CYS A 115 19.78 -18.79 -0.14
C CYS A 115 18.54 -18.95 0.75
N TYR A 116 17.82 -17.86 1.02
CA TYR A 116 16.58 -17.81 1.78
C TYR A 116 15.54 -17.03 0.99
N VAL A 117 14.44 -17.67 0.60
CA VAL A 117 13.49 -17.08 -0.34
C VAL A 117 12.07 -17.14 0.22
N LEU A 118 11.33 -16.04 0.11
CA LEU A 118 9.91 -16.03 0.48
C LEU A 118 9.05 -16.81 -0.51
N THR A 119 8.04 -17.49 0.03
CA THR A 119 7.02 -18.22 -0.75
C THR A 119 5.63 -17.89 -0.22
N ASP A 120 4.66 -17.72 -1.11
CA ASP A 120 3.25 -17.79 -0.73
C ASP A 120 2.67 -19.18 -1.07
N GLU A 121 1.34 -19.32 -1.02
CA GLU A 121 0.65 -20.58 -1.32
C GLU A 121 0.81 -21.04 -2.78
N GLU A 122 1.13 -20.12 -3.69
CA GLU A 122 1.11 -20.35 -5.14
C GLU A 122 2.51 -20.25 -5.77
N HIS A 123 3.39 -19.39 -5.24
CA HIS A 123 4.60 -18.95 -5.90
C HIS A 123 5.81 -18.91 -4.96
N ILE A 124 6.98 -19.15 -5.57
CA ILE A 124 8.30 -18.83 -5.01
C ILE A 124 8.69 -17.45 -5.52
N HIS A 125 9.22 -16.60 -4.64
CA HIS A 125 9.57 -15.21 -4.96
C HIS A 125 11.09 -14.98 -4.87
N PRO A 126 11.90 -15.38 -5.89
CA PRO A 126 13.36 -15.24 -5.84
C PRO A 126 13.83 -13.80 -5.62
N LEU A 127 13.06 -12.83 -6.11
CA LEU A 127 13.34 -11.39 -5.93
C LEU A 127 12.78 -10.86 -4.61
N CYS A 128 12.59 -11.75 -3.64
CA CYS A 128 12.32 -11.41 -2.25
C CYS A 128 13.09 -12.43 -1.40
N GLY A 129 14.42 -12.29 -1.44
CA GLY A 129 15.32 -13.34 -0.96
C GLY A 129 16.63 -12.80 -0.41
N ILE A 130 17.22 -13.53 0.54
CA ILE A 130 18.58 -13.30 1.05
C ILE A 130 19.51 -14.31 0.39
N TYR A 131 20.57 -13.81 -0.24
CA TYR A 131 21.56 -14.57 -0.99
C TYR A 131 22.93 -14.46 -0.32
N SER A 132 23.61 -15.60 -0.12
CA SER A 132 25.01 -15.59 0.31
C SER A 132 25.94 -15.18 -0.84
N LYS A 133 26.97 -14.38 -0.56
CA LYS A 133 28.06 -14.08 -1.51
C LYS A 133 28.74 -15.35 -2.03
N ARG A 134 28.71 -16.45 -1.27
CA ARG A 134 29.26 -17.75 -1.71
C ARG A 134 28.58 -18.28 -2.98
N MET A 135 27.36 -17.82 -3.28
CA MET A 135 26.63 -18.18 -4.49
C MET A 135 27.16 -17.52 -5.75
N ILE A 136 28.12 -16.58 -5.68
CA ILE A 136 28.60 -15.83 -6.85
C ILE A 136 29.10 -16.75 -7.98
N GLU A 137 29.78 -17.85 -7.64
CA GLU A 137 30.25 -18.82 -8.63
C GLU A 137 29.09 -19.65 -9.22
N SER A 138 28.07 -19.98 -8.42
CA SER A 138 26.86 -20.63 -8.91
C SER A 138 26.07 -19.72 -9.85
N VAL A 139 25.99 -18.43 -9.54
CA VAL A 139 25.37 -17.40 -10.40
C VAL A 139 26.17 -17.27 -11.70
N ARG A 140 27.50 -17.15 -11.62
CA ARG A 140 28.39 -17.09 -12.80
C ARG A 140 28.19 -18.31 -13.70
N ALA A 141 28.19 -19.52 -13.15
CA ALA A 141 27.98 -20.75 -13.91
C ALA A 141 26.62 -20.78 -14.64
N CYS A 142 25.55 -20.24 -14.02
CA CYS A 142 24.26 -20.08 -14.68
C CYS A 142 24.31 -19.09 -15.86
N ILE A 143 25.05 -17.98 -15.71
CA ILE A 143 25.26 -17.00 -16.80
C ILE A 143 26.05 -17.63 -17.95
N GLU A 144 27.19 -18.25 -17.66
CA GLU A 144 28.08 -18.86 -18.66
C GLU A 144 27.41 -20.02 -19.42
N SER A 145 26.53 -20.77 -18.76
CA SER A 145 25.76 -21.85 -19.39
C SER A 145 24.54 -21.37 -20.17
N GLY A 146 24.27 -20.06 -20.21
CA GLY A 146 23.11 -19.49 -20.89
C GLY A 146 21.77 -19.78 -20.21
N ASN A 147 21.78 -20.18 -18.93
CA ASN A 147 20.59 -20.54 -18.16
C ASN A 147 20.22 -19.45 -17.16
N TYR A 148 19.41 -18.50 -17.62
CA TYR A 148 19.08 -17.29 -16.86
C TYR A 148 17.88 -17.44 -15.92
N ARG A 149 17.36 -18.66 -15.72
CA ARG A 149 16.16 -18.87 -14.88
C ARG A 149 16.56 -18.92 -13.41
N LEU A 150 16.08 -17.97 -12.61
CA LEU A 150 16.32 -17.95 -11.15
C LEU A 150 15.91 -19.24 -10.46
N MET A 151 14.82 -19.88 -10.89
CA MET A 151 14.42 -21.19 -10.35
C MET A 151 15.46 -22.28 -10.56
N LYS A 152 16.26 -22.22 -11.64
CA LYS A 152 17.36 -23.17 -11.85
C LYS A 152 18.52 -22.90 -10.91
N LEU A 153 18.83 -21.64 -10.63
CA LEU A 153 19.80 -21.25 -9.60
C LEU A 153 19.36 -21.74 -8.21
N LEU A 154 18.10 -21.48 -7.81
CA LEU A 154 17.60 -21.90 -6.49
C LEU A 154 17.63 -23.41 -6.30
N ASN A 155 17.42 -24.18 -7.37
CA ASN A 155 17.47 -25.64 -7.34
C ASN A 155 18.90 -26.21 -7.36
N SER A 156 19.92 -25.41 -7.69
CA SER A 156 21.32 -25.84 -7.71
C SER A 156 22.07 -25.57 -6.40
N VAL A 157 21.44 -24.89 -5.43
CA VAL A 157 22.02 -24.56 -4.13
C VAL A 157 21.11 -24.96 -2.98
N ARG A 158 21.61 -24.89 -1.75
CA ARG A 158 20.79 -25.16 -0.56
C ARG A 158 19.90 -23.95 -0.29
N THR A 159 18.66 -24.01 -0.76
CA THR A 159 17.68 -22.94 -0.58
C THR A 159 16.72 -23.24 0.57
N LYS A 160 16.58 -22.30 1.50
CA LYS A 160 15.52 -22.28 2.51
C LYS A 160 14.32 -21.50 1.98
N TYR A 161 13.15 -22.11 2.03
CA TYR A 161 11.88 -21.45 1.70
C TYR A 161 11.19 -20.98 2.98
N ILE A 162 10.89 -19.68 3.05
CA ILE A 162 10.20 -19.03 4.16
C ILE A 162 8.75 -18.80 3.72
N LYS A 163 7.82 -19.47 4.39
CA LYS A 163 6.40 -19.43 4.02
C LYS A 163 5.70 -18.21 4.62
N LEU A 164 5.19 -17.33 3.75
CA LEU A 164 4.51 -16.09 4.12
C LEU A 164 3.22 -16.34 4.92
N GLU A 165 2.51 -17.42 4.63
CA GLU A 165 1.30 -17.88 5.35
C GLU A 165 1.50 -18.10 6.85
N TYR A 166 2.74 -18.29 7.31
CA TYR A 166 3.08 -18.47 8.73
C TYR A 166 3.67 -17.22 9.37
N THR A 167 3.50 -16.07 8.73
CA THR A 167 4.04 -14.78 9.18
C THR A 167 2.91 -13.77 9.41
N ALA A 168 3.23 -12.65 10.07
CA ALA A 168 2.29 -11.54 10.24
C ALA A 168 2.26 -10.59 9.02
N PHE A 169 3.02 -10.86 7.97
CA PHE A 169 3.13 -9.99 6.80
C PHE A 169 2.03 -10.25 5.79
N ASP A 170 1.49 -9.18 5.22
CA ASP A 170 0.47 -9.25 4.16
C ASP A 170 1.08 -9.75 2.83
N LYS A 171 0.28 -10.48 2.02
CA LYS A 171 0.70 -11.01 0.70
C LYS A 171 1.21 -9.92 -0.26
N LYS A 172 0.84 -8.66 -0.05
CA LYS A 172 1.31 -7.53 -0.86
C LYS A 172 2.82 -7.31 -0.82
N VAL A 173 3.53 -7.76 0.23
CA VAL A 173 4.98 -7.53 0.34
C VAL A 173 5.76 -8.20 -0.80
N VAL A 174 5.20 -9.26 -1.39
CA VAL A 174 5.77 -9.97 -2.55
C VAL A 174 5.11 -9.59 -3.89
N LYS A 175 4.19 -8.62 -3.90
CA LYS A 175 3.45 -8.22 -5.12
C LYS A 175 4.34 -7.37 -6.04
N ASN A 176 4.57 -7.87 -7.25
CA ASN A 176 5.23 -7.12 -8.33
C ASN A 176 4.20 -6.29 -9.12
N ILE A 177 4.52 -5.04 -9.44
CA ILE A 177 3.65 -4.15 -10.22
C ILE A 177 4.10 -4.12 -11.67
N ASN A 178 3.43 -4.92 -12.50
CA ASN A 178 3.84 -5.22 -13.86
C ASN A 178 2.95 -4.63 -14.94
N THR A 179 1.69 -4.33 -14.62
CA THR A 179 0.66 -3.88 -15.55
C THR A 179 0.09 -2.51 -15.17
N LYS A 180 -0.48 -1.82 -16.16
CA LYS A 180 -1.19 -0.56 -15.93
C LYS A 180 -2.39 -0.75 -14.99
N ALA A 181 -3.08 -1.89 -15.08
CA ALA A 181 -4.23 -2.18 -14.21
C ALA A 181 -3.80 -2.34 -12.75
N GLU A 182 -2.73 -3.10 -12.47
CA GLU A 182 -2.17 -3.23 -11.12
C GLU A 182 -1.71 -1.87 -10.58
N TYR A 183 -1.05 -1.05 -11.41
CA TYR A 183 -0.68 0.30 -11.00
C TYR A 183 -1.90 1.18 -10.71
N GLN A 184 -2.95 1.11 -11.52
CA GLN A 184 -4.20 1.85 -11.29
C GLN A 184 -4.94 1.40 -10.03
N GLU A 185 -4.83 0.11 -9.68
CA GLU A 185 -5.35 -0.46 -8.43
C GLU A 185 -4.60 0.13 -7.22
N LEU A 186 -3.27 0.27 -7.30
CA LEU A 186 -2.47 0.91 -6.26
C LEU A 186 -2.81 2.39 -6.04
N MET A 187 -3.26 3.06 -7.09
CA MET A 187 -3.65 4.47 -7.05
C MET A 187 -5.11 4.68 -6.66
N GLN A 188 -5.85 3.61 -6.30
CA GLN A 188 -7.22 3.77 -5.80
C GLN A 188 -7.19 4.29 -4.36
N PRO A 189 -8.06 5.25 -4.01
CA PRO A 189 -8.21 5.64 -2.62
C PRO A 189 -8.67 4.46 -1.78
N VAL A 190 -8.19 4.42 -0.55
CA VAL A 190 -8.79 3.61 0.51
C VAL A 190 -10.18 4.18 0.82
N VAL A 191 -11.18 3.31 0.88
CA VAL A 191 -12.57 3.71 1.17
C VAL A 191 -13.06 2.95 2.39
N PHE A 192 -13.51 3.67 3.42
CA PHE A 192 -14.09 3.07 4.61
C PHE A 192 -15.13 3.97 5.28
N CYS A 193 -16.02 3.37 6.07
CA CYS A 193 -17.08 4.10 6.75
C CYS A 193 -16.72 4.43 8.21
N VAL A 194 -17.33 5.48 8.74
CA VAL A 194 -17.48 5.70 10.17
C VAL A 194 -18.97 5.64 10.50
N SER A 195 -19.36 4.56 11.15
CA SER A 195 -20.75 4.18 11.41
C SER A 195 -21.07 4.25 12.90
N GLY A 196 -22.36 4.18 13.25
CA GLY A 196 -22.83 4.22 14.63
C GLY A 196 -24.26 4.74 14.72
N VAL A 197 -24.86 4.65 15.91
CA VAL A 197 -26.18 5.22 16.17
C VAL A 197 -26.18 6.74 15.98
N LYS A 198 -27.36 7.36 15.80
CA LYS A 198 -27.47 8.82 15.73
C LYS A 198 -26.88 9.42 17.02
N ASP A 199 -26.21 10.57 16.90
CA ASP A 199 -25.59 11.29 18.02
C ASP A 199 -24.46 10.55 18.77
N SER A 200 -23.90 9.48 18.20
CA SER A 200 -22.77 8.75 18.79
C SER A 200 -21.41 9.46 18.70
N GLY A 201 -21.30 10.61 18.02
CA GLY A 201 -20.04 11.35 17.87
C GLY A 201 -19.25 11.04 16.59
N LYS A 202 -19.84 10.34 15.60
CA LYS A 202 -19.21 10.01 14.29
C LYS A 202 -18.49 11.19 13.64
N THR A 203 -19.18 12.32 13.45
CA THR A 203 -18.63 13.51 12.80
C THR A 203 -17.39 14.04 13.54
N GLY A 204 -17.39 13.98 14.88
CA GLY A 204 -16.23 14.36 15.68
C GLY A 204 -15.03 13.45 15.45
N LEU A 205 -15.25 12.12 15.42
CA LEU A 205 -14.19 11.16 15.09
C LEU A 205 -13.67 11.35 13.66
N ILE A 206 -14.56 11.54 12.68
CA ILE A 206 -14.20 11.79 11.28
C ILE A 206 -13.27 13.01 11.18
N ILE A 207 -13.62 14.14 11.82
CA ILE A 207 -12.79 15.36 11.79
C ILE A 207 -11.40 15.08 12.38
N LYS A 208 -11.34 14.38 13.52
CA LYS A 208 -10.06 14.03 14.16
C LYS A 208 -9.20 13.13 13.25
N LEU A 209 -9.79 12.13 12.60
CA LEU A 209 -9.08 11.25 11.66
C LEU A 209 -8.62 11.99 10.39
N ILE A 210 -9.43 12.90 9.85
CA ILE A 210 -9.02 13.76 8.71
C ILE A 210 -7.73 14.49 9.06
N ASN A 211 -7.64 15.05 10.26
CA ASN A 211 -6.45 15.78 10.69
C ASN A 211 -5.21 14.86 10.76
N GLU A 212 -5.33 13.66 11.33
CA GLU A 212 -4.23 12.69 11.37
C GLU A 212 -3.73 12.31 9.96
N PHE A 213 -4.65 11.99 9.04
CA PHE A 213 -4.31 11.68 7.66
C PHE A 213 -3.65 12.86 6.94
N ILE A 214 -4.15 14.08 7.12
CA ILE A 214 -3.56 15.28 6.52
C ILE A 214 -2.15 15.54 7.07
N VAL A 215 -1.93 15.34 8.37
CA VAL A 215 -0.61 15.49 9.01
C VAL A 215 0.40 14.51 8.41
N GLU A 216 -0.01 13.30 8.04
CA GLU A 216 0.83 12.34 7.33
C GLU A 216 0.88 12.55 5.80
N GLY A 217 0.25 13.60 5.27
CA GLY A 217 0.35 13.99 3.86
C GLY A 217 -0.67 13.34 2.93
N TYR A 218 -1.69 12.65 3.44
CA TYR A 218 -2.77 12.09 2.62
C TYR A 218 -3.81 13.15 2.24
N VAL A 219 -4.36 13.03 1.03
CA VAL A 219 -5.53 13.82 0.60
C VAL A 219 -6.81 13.06 0.93
N VAL A 220 -7.68 13.68 1.74
CA VAL A 220 -8.88 13.04 2.27
C VAL A 220 -10.15 13.67 1.70
N SER A 221 -11.08 12.83 1.26
CA SER A 221 -12.44 13.21 0.88
C SER A 221 -13.46 12.58 1.83
N VAL A 222 -14.61 13.25 2.03
CA VAL A 222 -15.69 12.75 2.90
C VAL A 222 -17.01 12.75 2.17
N ILE A 223 -17.75 11.65 2.31
CA ILE A 223 -19.12 11.49 1.85
C ILE A 223 -20.01 11.36 3.10
N LYS A 224 -21.01 12.23 3.23
CA LYS A 224 -22.00 12.12 4.30
C LYS A 224 -23.27 11.47 3.77
N HIS A 225 -23.67 10.35 4.37
CA HIS A 225 -24.99 9.76 4.14
C HIS A 225 -25.96 10.21 5.24
N ASP A 226 -26.92 11.07 4.90
CA ASP A 226 -28.04 11.42 5.77
C ASP A 226 -29.29 10.65 5.36
N GLY A 227 -30.06 10.14 6.32
CA GLY A 227 -31.30 9.41 6.06
C GLY A 227 -32.51 10.33 5.86
N HIS A 228 -32.29 11.64 5.79
CA HIS A 228 -33.30 12.68 5.64
C HIS A 228 -32.97 13.61 4.47
N ASP A 229 -33.99 14.27 3.94
CA ASP A 229 -33.81 15.34 2.96
C ASP A 229 -32.90 16.43 3.54
N TYR A 230 -31.83 16.75 2.82
CA TYR A 230 -30.87 17.79 3.19
C TYR A 230 -30.91 18.95 2.20
N VAL A 231 -30.54 20.14 2.64
CA VAL A 231 -30.44 21.33 1.79
C VAL A 231 -28.98 21.78 1.75
N MET A 232 -28.31 21.56 0.61
CA MET A 232 -26.94 22.05 0.35
C MET A 232 -26.90 23.32 -0.51
N ASP A 233 -27.98 23.61 -1.25
CA ASP A 233 -28.10 24.80 -2.09
C ASP A 233 -29.41 25.53 -1.76
N TYR A 234 -29.31 26.85 -1.61
CA TYR A 234 -30.27 27.70 -0.91
C TYR A 234 -31.14 28.49 -1.87
N GLU A 235 -32.35 28.82 -1.44
CA GLU A 235 -33.26 29.66 -2.21
C GLU A 235 -32.64 31.02 -2.54
N GLY A 236 -32.73 31.43 -3.81
CA GLY A 236 -32.19 32.70 -4.30
C GLY A 236 -30.90 32.60 -5.11
N THR A 237 -30.21 31.45 -5.11
CA THR A 237 -29.07 31.21 -6.01
C THR A 237 -29.53 30.87 -7.43
N ASP A 238 -28.68 31.09 -8.44
CA ASP A 238 -28.99 30.68 -9.81
C ASP A 238 -29.07 29.16 -9.95
N THR A 239 -28.25 28.42 -9.20
CA THR A 239 -28.31 26.95 -9.13
C THR A 239 -29.64 26.45 -8.58
N PHE A 240 -30.19 27.12 -7.56
CA PHE A 240 -31.52 26.81 -7.05
C PHE A 240 -32.59 27.07 -8.10
N ARG A 241 -32.52 28.22 -8.78
CA ARG A 241 -33.47 28.56 -9.85
C ARG A 241 -33.44 27.56 -11.01
N PHE A 242 -32.27 27.05 -11.39
CA PHE A 242 -32.17 25.98 -12.39
C PHE A 242 -32.89 24.71 -11.93
N ARG A 243 -32.72 24.31 -10.67
CA ARG A 243 -33.43 23.16 -10.10
C ARG A 243 -34.94 23.40 -10.02
N SER A 244 -35.39 24.57 -9.56
CA SER A 244 -36.81 24.93 -9.52
C SER A 244 -37.45 24.96 -10.91
N ALA A 245 -36.67 25.23 -11.96
CA ALA A 245 -37.11 25.16 -13.35
C ALA A 245 -37.18 23.72 -13.91
N GLY A 246 -36.75 22.71 -13.16
CA GLY A 246 -36.81 21.29 -13.52
C GLY A 246 -35.49 20.68 -14.00
N ALA A 247 -34.35 21.36 -13.83
CA ALA A 247 -33.06 20.73 -14.10
C ALA A 247 -32.77 19.61 -13.08
N GLU A 248 -32.54 18.39 -13.57
CA GLU A 248 -32.18 17.23 -12.73
C GLU A 248 -30.86 17.43 -11.99
N VAL A 249 -29.91 18.13 -12.64
CA VAL A 249 -28.60 18.48 -12.09
C VAL A 249 -28.33 19.96 -12.33
N SER A 250 -27.83 20.64 -11.30
CA SER A 250 -27.27 22.00 -11.37
C SER A 250 -25.84 21.99 -10.84
N ALA A 251 -24.95 22.74 -11.48
CA ALA A 251 -23.54 22.79 -11.09
C ALA A 251 -22.98 24.21 -11.19
N ILE A 252 -22.05 24.53 -10.31
CA ILE A 252 -21.25 25.75 -10.33
C ILE A 252 -19.78 25.37 -10.20
N PHE A 253 -18.89 26.03 -10.95
CA PHE A 253 -17.46 25.78 -10.87
C PHE A 253 -16.64 27.06 -11.09
N SER A 254 -15.43 27.03 -10.56
CA SER A 254 -14.38 28.03 -10.72
C SER A 254 -13.02 27.30 -10.71
N PRO A 255 -11.88 28.00 -10.91
CA PRO A 255 -10.57 27.35 -10.88
C PRO A 255 -10.22 26.64 -9.55
N THR A 256 -10.85 27.00 -8.43
CA THR A 256 -10.49 26.49 -7.09
C THR A 256 -11.59 25.72 -6.38
N GLN A 257 -12.82 25.72 -6.90
CA GLN A 257 -13.96 25.08 -6.25
C GLN A 257 -15.07 24.77 -7.24
N PHE A 258 -15.83 23.73 -6.93
CA PHE A 258 -17.05 23.38 -7.65
C PHE A 258 -18.08 22.79 -6.68
N SER A 259 -19.36 22.86 -7.07
CA SER A 259 -20.46 22.21 -6.38
C SER A 259 -21.44 21.66 -7.41
N ILE A 260 -21.98 20.46 -7.14
CA ILE A 260 -22.95 19.77 -7.97
C ILE A 260 -24.12 19.40 -7.09
N ASN A 261 -25.32 19.79 -7.49
CA ASN A 261 -26.58 19.46 -6.81
C ASN A 261 -27.47 18.70 -7.79
N GLY A 262 -27.81 17.46 -7.44
CA GLY A 262 -28.73 16.61 -8.20
C GLY A 262 -29.94 16.18 -7.38
N GLN A 263 -31.01 15.75 -8.05
CA GLN A 263 -32.15 15.05 -7.44
C GLN A 263 -32.26 13.64 -8.01
N GLY A 264 -32.66 12.67 -7.16
CA GLY A 264 -32.77 11.26 -7.52
C GLY A 264 -31.97 10.35 -6.58
N GLU A 265 -32.20 9.04 -6.70
CA GLU A 265 -31.39 8.04 -5.99
C GLU A 265 -30.03 7.89 -6.69
N ILE A 266 -28.95 7.98 -5.92
CA ILE A 266 -27.59 7.70 -6.38
C ILE A 266 -27.01 6.57 -5.52
N ALA A 267 -26.44 5.56 -6.18
CA ALA A 267 -25.73 4.50 -5.47
C ALA A 267 -24.43 5.05 -4.86
N LEU A 268 -24.04 4.54 -3.69
CA LEU A 268 -22.80 4.95 -3.02
C LEU A 268 -21.57 4.75 -3.93
N GLU A 269 -21.56 3.67 -4.71
CA GLU A 269 -20.51 3.33 -5.68
C GLU A 269 -20.34 4.41 -6.74
N GLU A 270 -21.45 4.99 -7.21
CA GLU A 270 -21.45 6.06 -8.21
C GLU A 270 -20.90 7.37 -7.61
N LEU A 271 -21.25 7.66 -6.36
CA LEU A 271 -20.74 8.84 -5.65
C LEU A 271 -19.23 8.70 -5.38
N ILE A 272 -18.77 7.52 -4.97
CA ILE A 272 -17.33 7.21 -4.84
C ILE A 272 -16.63 7.39 -6.20
N ALA A 273 -17.21 6.90 -7.28
CA ALA A 273 -16.65 7.04 -8.63
C ALA A 273 -16.58 8.51 -9.07
N LEU A 274 -17.54 9.34 -8.68
CA LEU A 274 -17.51 10.78 -8.93
C LEU A 274 -16.36 11.45 -8.17
N VAL A 275 -16.23 11.19 -6.85
CA VAL A 275 -15.12 11.72 -6.04
C VAL A 275 -13.76 11.33 -6.64
N LYS A 276 -13.58 10.06 -7.02
CA LYS A 276 -12.35 9.56 -7.66
C LYS A 276 -12.00 10.28 -8.97
N LYS A 277 -13.00 10.76 -9.72
CA LYS A 277 -12.79 11.50 -10.97
C LYS A 277 -12.57 13.00 -10.74
N SER A 278 -13.15 13.55 -9.68
CA SER A 278 -13.17 14.99 -9.42
C SER A 278 -11.96 15.49 -8.63
N CYS A 279 -11.33 14.64 -7.81
CA CYS A 279 -10.15 15.02 -7.03
C CYS A 279 -9.19 13.84 -6.84
N LYS A 280 -7.90 14.16 -6.69
CA LYS A 280 -6.89 13.21 -6.21
C LYS A 280 -7.21 12.95 -4.73
N SER A 281 -7.85 11.83 -4.42
CA SER A 281 -8.10 11.39 -3.04
C SER A 281 -7.29 10.13 -2.78
N ASP A 282 -6.61 10.08 -1.63
CA ASP A 282 -5.94 8.89 -1.13
C ASP A 282 -6.85 8.14 -0.15
N ILE A 283 -7.70 8.88 0.58
CA ILE A 283 -8.68 8.35 1.54
C ILE A 283 -10.07 8.91 1.22
N ILE A 284 -11.10 8.06 1.21
CA ILE A 284 -12.51 8.45 1.17
C ILE A 284 -13.21 7.92 2.42
N LEU A 285 -13.62 8.83 3.31
CA LEU A 285 -14.41 8.51 4.49
C LEU A 285 -15.90 8.61 4.19
N ILE A 286 -16.67 7.64 4.64
CA ILE A 286 -18.13 7.64 4.48
C ILE A 286 -18.79 7.71 5.86
N GLU A 287 -19.46 8.82 6.18
CA GLU A 287 -20.25 8.91 7.41
C GLU A 287 -21.55 8.11 7.26
N GLY A 288 -21.79 7.14 8.15
CA GLY A 288 -23.02 6.35 8.18
C GLY A 288 -22.85 4.95 7.59
N MET A 289 -23.83 4.48 6.82
CA MET A 289 -23.76 3.19 6.08
C MET A 289 -23.57 1.93 6.94
N LYS A 290 -24.36 1.79 8.03
CA LYS A 290 -24.28 0.67 8.99
C LYS A 290 -24.29 -0.71 8.32
N HIS A 291 -25.12 -0.86 7.28
CA HIS A 291 -25.36 -2.13 6.59
C HIS A 291 -24.53 -2.33 5.32
N ALA A 292 -23.71 -1.36 4.91
CA ALA A 292 -22.88 -1.50 3.72
C ALA A 292 -21.76 -2.52 3.94
N SER A 293 -21.26 -3.13 2.86
CA SER A 293 -20.17 -4.11 2.92
C SER A 293 -18.77 -3.48 2.98
N TYR A 294 -18.67 -2.15 3.00
CA TYR A 294 -17.39 -1.45 3.16
C TYR A 294 -16.81 -1.67 4.56
N PRO A 295 -15.48 -1.79 4.69
CA PRO A 295 -14.80 -1.74 5.98
C PRO A 295 -15.22 -0.49 6.75
N LYS A 296 -15.35 -0.58 8.07
CA LYS A 296 -15.82 0.55 8.87
C LYS A 296 -15.30 0.57 10.29
N ILE A 297 -15.18 1.77 10.83
CA ILE A 297 -15.08 2.01 12.27
C ILE A 297 -16.50 2.19 12.79
N GLU A 298 -16.84 1.52 13.89
CA GLU A 298 -18.10 1.79 14.59
C GLU A 298 -17.86 2.63 15.84
N VAL A 299 -18.69 3.65 16.02
CA VAL A 299 -18.69 4.51 17.21
C VAL A 299 -19.86 4.12 18.12
N VAL A 300 -19.55 3.59 19.30
CA VAL A 300 -20.52 3.16 20.31
C VAL A 300 -20.33 4.00 21.58
N ARG A 301 -21.35 4.76 21.96
CA ARG A 301 -21.33 5.59 23.17
C ARG A 301 -22.47 5.22 24.09
N ALA A 302 -22.18 5.01 25.38
CA ALA A 302 -23.15 4.66 26.42
C ALA A 302 -24.40 5.57 26.39
N ALA A 303 -24.18 6.86 26.08
CA ALA A 303 -25.24 7.86 26.00
C ALA A 303 -26.35 7.56 24.96
N VAL A 304 -26.05 6.76 23.93
CA VAL A 304 -26.98 6.47 22.82
C VAL A 304 -27.07 4.99 22.46
N SER A 305 -26.08 4.17 22.83
CA SER A 305 -26.08 2.74 22.57
C SER A 305 -25.04 2.01 23.41
N GLU A 306 -25.41 0.84 23.95
CA GLU A 306 -24.51 -0.02 24.72
C GLU A 306 -24.00 -1.21 23.90
N ARG A 307 -24.37 -1.31 22.61
CA ARG A 307 -24.02 -2.45 21.75
C ARG A 307 -23.66 -2.03 20.34
N SER A 308 -22.83 -2.83 19.68
CA SER A 308 -22.57 -2.73 18.25
C SER A 308 -23.85 -3.00 17.44
N VAL A 309 -24.06 -2.21 16.39
CA VAL A 309 -25.16 -2.32 15.42
C VAL A 309 -24.66 -2.63 14.00
N CYS A 310 -23.34 -2.69 13.80
CA CYS A 310 -22.73 -3.07 12.53
C CYS A 310 -22.45 -4.57 12.45
N SER A 311 -22.34 -5.07 11.21
CA SER A 311 -21.92 -6.45 10.97
C SER A 311 -20.45 -6.64 11.38
N PRO A 312 -20.11 -7.65 12.23
CA PRO A 312 -18.75 -7.90 12.67
C PRO A 312 -17.75 -8.13 11.54
N ASN A 313 -18.20 -8.69 10.41
CA ASN A 313 -17.36 -9.04 9.26
C ASN A 313 -16.78 -7.82 8.51
N HIS A 314 -17.28 -6.62 8.81
CA HIS A 314 -16.85 -5.39 8.15
C HIS A 314 -16.22 -4.39 9.12
N LEU A 315 -16.03 -4.76 10.40
CA LEU A 315 -15.45 -3.87 11.40
C LEU A 315 -13.92 -3.88 11.32
N ILE A 316 -13.34 -2.70 11.11
CA ILE A 316 -11.91 -2.43 11.30
C ILE A 316 -11.61 -2.43 12.80
N CYS A 317 -12.38 -1.63 13.54
CA CYS A 317 -12.34 -1.52 15.00
C CYS A 317 -13.62 -0.85 15.51
N ILE A 318 -13.79 -0.84 16.84
CA ILE A 318 -14.82 -0.08 17.54
C ILE A 318 -14.17 1.01 18.38
N ALA A 319 -14.64 2.24 18.25
CA ALA A 319 -14.34 3.36 19.13
C ALA A 319 -15.47 3.48 20.16
N ALA A 320 -15.20 3.18 21.44
CA ALA A 320 -16.24 3.11 22.45
C ALA A 320 -15.82 3.63 23.83
N ASP A 321 -16.81 4.08 24.61
CA ASP A 321 -16.68 4.40 26.04
C ASP A 321 -17.36 3.37 26.97
N CYS A 322 -18.04 2.38 26.39
CA CYS A 322 -18.89 1.43 27.12
C CYS A 322 -18.76 -0.04 26.69
N LEU A 323 -17.88 -0.35 25.74
CA LEU A 323 -17.64 -1.71 25.26
C LEU A 323 -16.21 -2.16 25.60
N SER A 324 -16.08 -3.43 25.95
CA SER A 324 -14.81 -4.08 26.22
C SER A 324 -14.36 -4.99 25.06
N GLN A 325 -13.04 -5.23 24.97
CA GLN A 325 -12.46 -6.13 23.96
C GLN A 325 -13.03 -7.55 24.01
N SER A 326 -13.53 -8.02 25.16
CA SER A 326 -14.12 -9.36 25.29
C SER A 326 -15.49 -9.51 24.64
N GLU A 327 -16.16 -8.42 24.29
CA GLU A 327 -17.53 -8.44 23.76
C GLU A 327 -17.56 -8.53 22.23
N VAL A 328 -16.45 -8.27 21.56
CA VAL A 328 -16.36 -8.19 20.09
C VAL A 328 -15.08 -8.81 19.56
N GLN A 329 -15.11 -9.21 18.28
CA GLN A 329 -13.99 -9.90 17.64
C GLN A 329 -12.95 -8.97 16.99
N CYS A 330 -13.25 -7.68 16.87
CA CYS A 330 -12.34 -6.67 16.33
C CYS A 330 -11.71 -5.83 17.47
N PRO A 331 -10.62 -5.11 17.21
CA PRO A 331 -10.01 -4.21 18.19
C PRO A 331 -11.00 -3.17 18.73
N VAL A 332 -10.97 -2.93 20.03
CA VAL A 332 -11.72 -1.86 20.71
C VAL A 332 -10.74 -0.81 21.23
N TYR A 333 -11.02 0.46 20.92
CA TYR A 333 -10.27 1.61 21.40
C TYR A 333 -11.17 2.53 22.20
N ASP A 334 -10.58 3.25 23.15
CA ASP A 334 -11.23 4.40 23.77
C ASP A 334 -11.58 5.41 22.66
N ILE A 335 -12.75 6.05 22.77
CA ILE A 335 -13.24 6.97 21.75
C ILE A 335 -12.34 8.20 21.53
N ASP A 336 -11.52 8.55 22.52
CA ASP A 336 -10.54 9.63 22.46
C ASP A 336 -9.12 9.14 22.14
N ASP A 337 -8.88 7.83 22.00
CA ASP A 337 -7.61 7.27 21.50
C ASP A 337 -7.52 7.35 19.97
N ILE A 338 -7.42 8.58 19.46
CA ILE A 338 -7.36 8.84 18.01
C ILE A 338 -6.11 8.23 17.39
N ALA A 339 -4.97 8.28 18.08
CA ALA A 339 -3.73 7.71 17.59
C ALA A 339 -3.83 6.18 17.44
N GLY A 340 -4.39 5.49 18.43
CA GLY A 340 -4.65 4.05 18.37
C GLY A 340 -5.60 3.67 17.23
N ILE A 341 -6.72 4.40 17.10
CA ILE A 341 -7.69 4.18 16.02
C ILE A 341 -7.04 4.41 14.65
N PHE A 342 -6.30 5.51 14.49
CA PHE A 342 -5.61 5.86 13.26
C PHE A 342 -4.59 4.77 12.84
N LEU A 343 -3.72 4.33 13.77
CA LEU A 343 -2.76 3.26 13.52
C LEU A 343 -3.45 1.93 13.19
N CYS A 344 -4.61 1.65 13.80
CA CYS A 344 -5.41 0.48 13.49
C CYS A 344 -5.92 0.50 12.03
N VAL A 345 -6.44 1.65 11.58
CA VAL A 345 -6.88 1.85 10.19
C VAL A 345 -5.70 1.68 9.23
N LYS A 346 -4.57 2.34 9.53
CA LYS A 346 -3.37 2.20 8.70
C LYS A 346 -2.93 0.76 8.58
N ARG A 347 -2.88 0.01 9.69
CA ARG A 347 -2.52 -1.42 9.66
C ARG A 347 -3.52 -2.24 8.84
N TYR A 348 -4.81 -1.97 8.97
CA TYR A 348 -5.87 -2.70 8.27
C TYR A 348 -5.74 -2.58 6.73
N PHE A 349 -5.41 -1.39 6.23
CA PHE A 349 -5.19 -1.15 4.80
C PHE A 349 -3.70 -1.28 4.38
N GLY A 350 -2.83 -1.46 5.37
CA GLY A 350 -1.37 -1.35 5.30
C GLY A 350 -0.88 -0.09 4.58
N LEU A 351 -1.39 1.06 5.03
CA LEU A 351 -1.01 2.41 4.61
C LEU A 351 0.32 2.87 5.19
#